data_AF-A0A8S3E8Q0-F1
#
_entry.id   AF-A0A8S3E8Q0-F1
#
_cell.length_a   1.000
_cell.length_b   1.000
_cell.length_c   1.000
_cell.angle_alpha   90.00
_cell.angle_beta   90.00
_cell.angle_gamma   90.00
#
_symmetry.space_group_name_H-M   'P 1'
#
loop_
_entity.id
_entity.type
_entity.pdbx_description
1 polymer ?
#
loop_
_entity_poly.entity_id
_entity_poly.type
_entity_poly.pdbx_seq_one_letter_code
_entity_poly.pdbx_strand_id
1 'polypeptide(L)'
;MRQFREKNQEDPGPTSSAFSTPVILPMTIQSNISHLRMTALSKSSSTISNSKIHGIRSAETMTATNSVPMIAPIKLIETSAMTLTNLCLLCRSKEKHLACIPCGHFVTCIPCSHTLRSCPKCRREIRAFVRVFI
;
A
#
# COMPACT_ATOMS: atom_id res chain seq x y z
N MET A 1 49.29 -23.29 56.61
CA MET A 1 50.22 -22.87 55.53
C MET A 1 49.76 -23.46 54.21
N ARG A 2 49.20 -22.63 53.31
CA ARG A 2 49.39 -22.64 51.85
C ARG A 2 48.37 -21.66 51.27
N GLN A 3 48.92 -20.57 50.77
CA GLN A 3 48.26 -19.33 50.38
C GLN A 3 47.42 -19.52 49.11
N PHE A 4 46.29 -18.83 49.07
CA PHE A 4 45.55 -18.49 47.86
C PHE A 4 46.51 -17.81 46.87
N ARG A 5 46.59 -18.33 45.65
CA ARG A 5 47.30 -17.67 44.55
C ARG A 5 46.27 -17.09 43.59
N GLU A 6 45.90 -15.85 43.86
CA GLU A 6 45.35 -14.94 42.86
C GLU A 6 46.38 -14.81 41.72
N LYS A 7 45.99 -15.19 40.51
CA LYS A 7 46.66 -14.72 39.29
C LYS A 7 45.67 -13.81 38.60
N ASN A 8 45.88 -12.52 38.84
CA ASN A 8 45.23 -11.42 38.17
C ASN A 8 45.49 -11.51 36.66
N GLN A 9 44.40 -11.30 35.94
CA GLN A 9 44.28 -11.10 34.51
C GLN A 9 45.13 -9.89 34.09
N GLU A 10 46.12 -10.09 33.22
CA GLU A 10 46.83 -9.02 32.53
C GLU A 10 46.57 -9.17 31.03
N ASP A 11 45.45 -8.63 30.56
CA ASP A 11 45.21 -8.37 29.14
C ASP A 11 45.50 -6.89 28.86
N PRO A 12 46.67 -6.53 28.29
CA PRO A 12 46.86 -5.20 27.73
C PRO A 12 46.03 -5.11 26.43
N GLY A 13 44.99 -4.27 26.49
CA GLY A 13 44.03 -4.06 25.42
C GLY A 13 44.64 -3.56 24.10
N PRO A 14 43.86 -3.63 23.00
CA PRO A 14 44.30 -3.18 21.69
C PRO A 14 44.55 -1.68 21.69
N THR A 15 45.78 -1.32 21.29
CA THR A 15 46.26 0.03 21.09
C THR A 15 45.58 0.70 19.89
N SER A 16 45.25 1.98 20.08
CA SER A 16 45.09 3.05 19.06
C SER A 16 44.12 2.77 17.90
N SER A 17 42.87 3.23 17.96
CA SER A 17 42.43 4.60 17.61
C SER A 17 42.88 5.07 16.22
N ALA A 18 42.30 4.49 15.17
CA ALA A 18 42.20 5.12 13.85
C ALA A 18 40.72 5.42 13.55
N PHE A 19 40.15 6.38 14.29
CA PHE A 19 38.88 6.99 13.90
C PHE A 19 39.20 8.03 12.83
N SER A 20 39.08 7.61 11.57
CA SER A 20 39.02 8.52 10.43
C SER A 20 37.87 9.50 10.63
N THR A 21 38.20 10.76 10.84
CA THR A 21 37.23 11.85 10.94
C THR A 21 36.48 12.00 9.60
N PRO A 22 35.14 12.05 9.59
CA PRO A 22 34.41 12.44 8.39
C PRO A 22 34.60 13.95 8.19
N VAL A 23 35.17 14.32 7.05
CA VAL A 23 35.20 15.71 6.58
C VAL A 23 33.75 16.16 6.36
N ILE A 24 33.26 17.04 7.21
CA ILE A 24 31.99 17.73 7.02
C ILE A 24 32.20 18.78 5.93
N LEU A 25 31.79 18.46 4.69
CA LEU A 25 31.58 19.48 3.67
C LEU A 25 30.21 20.15 3.87
N PRO A 26 30.11 21.49 3.84
CA PRO A 26 28.84 22.19 3.94
C PRO A 26 28.00 21.98 2.67
N MET A 27 26.69 21.79 2.89
CA MET A 27 25.69 21.61 1.86
C MET A 27 25.51 22.89 1.04
N THR A 28 25.87 22.87 -0.25
CA THR A 28 25.38 23.87 -1.21
C THR A 28 24.03 23.42 -1.75
N ILE A 29 22.98 24.15 -1.37
CA ILE A 29 21.63 24.04 -1.93
C ILE A 29 21.67 24.71 -3.32
N GLN A 30 21.78 23.92 -4.38
CA GLN A 30 21.53 24.41 -5.74
C GLN A 30 20.05 24.21 -6.07
N SER A 31 19.21 25.20 -5.73
CA SER A 31 17.83 25.27 -6.18
C SER A 31 17.79 25.64 -7.67
N ASN A 32 17.75 24.64 -8.55
CA ASN A 32 17.54 24.87 -9.99
C ASN A 32 16.04 24.77 -10.30
N ILE A 33 15.34 25.91 -10.21
CA ILE A 33 13.95 26.05 -10.63
C ILE A 33 13.95 26.33 -12.14
N SER A 34 13.88 25.27 -12.94
CA SER A 34 13.73 25.36 -14.39
C SER A 34 12.28 25.63 -14.75
N HIS A 35 11.95 26.92 -14.90
CA HIS A 35 10.94 27.51 -15.78
C HIS A 35 9.71 26.67 -16.17
N LEU A 36 8.59 27.00 -15.54
CA LEU A 36 7.24 26.76 -16.04
C LEU A 36 7.04 27.54 -17.36
N ARG A 37 7.05 26.85 -18.51
CA ARG A 37 6.65 27.44 -19.79
C ARG A 37 5.12 27.49 -19.86
N MET A 38 4.58 28.69 -19.71
CA MET A 38 3.21 29.03 -20.07
C MET A 38 3.14 29.24 -21.58
N THR A 39 2.46 28.36 -22.33
CA THR A 39 2.01 28.66 -23.68
C THR A 39 0.60 29.25 -23.63
N ALA A 40 0.45 30.37 -24.32
CA ALA A 40 -0.70 31.24 -24.28
C ALA A 40 -1.97 30.63 -24.87
N LEU A 41 -3.09 31.11 -24.32
CA LEU A 41 -4.47 31.00 -24.74
C LEU A 41 -4.67 31.32 -26.23
N SER A 42 -5.30 30.43 -26.98
CA SER A 42 -6.00 30.76 -28.23
C SER A 42 -7.48 30.43 -28.08
N LYS A 43 -8.29 31.48 -28.00
CA LYS A 43 -9.75 31.43 -28.13
C LYS A 43 -10.12 31.15 -29.59
N SER A 44 -10.98 30.17 -29.81
CA SER A 44 -11.90 30.09 -30.95
C SER A 44 -12.96 29.04 -30.57
N SER A 45 -14.07 29.50 -30.00
CA SER A 45 -15.34 29.74 -30.71
C SER A 45 -16.11 28.46 -31.00
N SER A 46 -17.25 28.39 -30.33
CA SER A 46 -18.33 27.43 -30.46
C SER A 46 -18.86 27.34 -31.89
N THR A 47 -18.95 26.10 -32.40
CA THR A 47 -19.96 25.74 -33.41
C THR A 47 -20.62 24.44 -32.98
N ILE A 48 -21.89 24.55 -32.60
CA ILE A 48 -22.83 23.44 -32.49
C ILE A 48 -23.08 22.97 -33.92
N SER A 49 -22.65 21.75 -34.25
CA SER A 49 -23.02 21.10 -35.50
C SER A 49 -23.96 19.95 -35.18
N ASN A 50 -25.23 20.19 -35.47
CA ASN A 50 -26.31 19.23 -35.36
C ASN A 50 -26.27 18.27 -36.56
N SER A 51 -26.70 17.02 -36.32
CA SER A 51 -27.27 16.05 -37.27
C SER A 51 -26.41 15.41 -38.39
N LYS A 52 -26.25 14.07 -38.32
CA LYS A 52 -26.76 13.15 -39.36
C LYS A 52 -26.81 11.70 -38.83
N ILE A 53 -28.02 11.24 -38.57
CA ILE A 53 -28.40 9.82 -38.48
C ILE A 53 -28.32 9.25 -39.91
N HIS A 54 -27.64 8.13 -40.13
CA HIS A 54 -27.86 7.12 -41.20
C HIS A 54 -26.77 6.05 -41.04
N GLY A 55 -27.10 4.84 -40.60
CA GLY A 55 -27.16 3.73 -41.56
C GLY A 55 -26.93 2.38 -40.88
N ILE A 56 -28.02 1.86 -40.31
CA ILE A 56 -28.28 0.45 -40.03
C ILE A 56 -27.95 -0.42 -41.25
N ARG A 57 -27.16 -1.48 -41.05
CA ARG A 57 -27.18 -2.70 -41.88
C ARG A 57 -27.81 -3.81 -41.04
N SER A 58 -29.12 -4.00 -41.21
CA SER A 58 -29.83 -5.27 -41.00
C SER A 58 -29.66 -6.11 -42.29
N ALA A 59 -29.75 -7.43 -42.35
CA ALA A 59 -30.45 -8.43 -41.55
C ALA A 59 -29.54 -9.67 -41.42
N GLU A 60 -29.80 -10.72 -40.64
CA GLU A 60 -31.04 -11.48 -40.38
C GLU A 60 -30.75 -12.39 -39.15
N THR A 61 -31.39 -12.17 -37.99
CA THR A 61 -32.57 -12.90 -37.43
C THR A 61 -32.38 -14.43 -37.45
N MET A 62 -32.41 -15.21 -36.37
CA MET A 62 -33.38 -15.24 -35.29
C MET A 62 -32.85 -15.92 -34.00
N THR A 63 -33.46 -15.52 -32.88
CA THR A 63 -33.81 -16.33 -31.69
C THR A 63 -32.74 -17.18 -31.01
N ALA A 64 -32.38 -16.79 -29.79
CA ALA A 64 -32.96 -17.42 -28.61
C ALA A 64 -32.56 -16.63 -27.36
N THR A 65 -33.58 -16.31 -26.59
CA THR A 65 -33.52 -15.91 -25.19
C THR A 65 -32.47 -16.72 -24.43
N ASN A 66 -31.57 -16.04 -23.73
CA ASN A 66 -31.23 -16.46 -22.37
C ASN A 66 -30.77 -15.23 -21.60
N SER A 67 -31.78 -14.48 -21.14
CA SER A 67 -31.80 -13.94 -19.79
C SER A 67 -31.20 -14.97 -18.85
N VAL A 68 -29.92 -14.85 -18.50
CA VAL A 68 -29.42 -15.61 -17.36
C VAL A 68 -30.12 -14.96 -16.16
N PRO A 69 -31.03 -15.70 -15.49
CA PRO A 69 -31.83 -15.11 -14.44
C PRO A 69 -30.91 -14.70 -13.30
N MET A 70 -31.19 -13.52 -12.73
CA MET A 70 -30.89 -13.24 -11.34
C MET A 70 -31.58 -14.34 -10.51
N ILE A 71 -30.86 -15.41 -10.22
CA ILE A 71 -31.30 -16.36 -9.21
C ILE A 71 -30.94 -15.72 -7.87
N ALA A 72 -31.99 -15.24 -7.19
CA ALA A 72 -32.00 -14.84 -5.79
C ALA A 72 -31.40 -15.97 -4.91
N PRO A 73 -30.94 -15.65 -3.69
CA PRO A 73 -29.90 -16.40 -3.01
C PRO A 73 -30.37 -17.82 -2.68
N ILE A 74 -29.51 -18.81 -2.94
CA ILE A 74 -29.64 -20.10 -2.26
C ILE A 74 -29.36 -19.80 -0.79
N LYS A 75 -30.39 -19.82 0.06
CA LYS A 75 -30.27 -19.80 1.52
C LYS A 75 -29.71 -21.15 1.97
N LEU A 76 -28.45 -21.39 1.65
CA LEU A 76 -27.72 -22.60 2.03
C LEU A 76 -27.26 -22.42 3.47
N ILE A 77 -27.95 -23.12 4.38
CA ILE A 77 -27.51 -23.50 5.73
C ILE A 77 -27.00 -22.32 6.56
N GLU A 78 -27.75 -21.93 7.58
CA GLU A 78 -27.29 -21.01 8.63
C GLU A 78 -26.25 -21.68 9.54
N THR A 79 -25.16 -22.19 8.96
CA THR A 79 -23.88 -22.32 9.64
C THR A 79 -23.28 -20.94 9.63
N SER A 80 -23.49 -20.19 10.72
CA SER A 80 -22.85 -18.93 11.09
C SER A 80 -21.91 -18.40 9.99
N ALA A 81 -22.49 -17.72 9.00
CA ALA A 81 -21.74 -17.15 7.90
C ALA A 81 -20.92 -15.97 8.44
N MET A 82 -19.84 -16.32 9.13
CA MET A 82 -18.85 -15.38 9.63
C MET A 82 -18.32 -14.71 8.37
N THR A 83 -18.73 -13.46 8.17
CA THR A 83 -18.42 -12.73 6.96
C THR A 83 -16.89 -12.63 6.88
N LEU A 84 -16.29 -13.48 6.02
CA LEU A 84 -14.84 -13.56 5.79
C LEU A 84 -14.25 -12.19 5.38
N THR A 85 -15.13 -11.24 5.06
CA THR A 85 -14.86 -9.84 4.79
C THR A 85 -14.16 -9.12 5.94
N ASN A 86 -14.23 -9.59 7.20
CA ASN A 86 -13.56 -8.95 8.35
C ASN A 86 -12.23 -9.61 8.78
N LEU A 87 -11.86 -10.75 8.20
CA LEU A 87 -10.61 -11.42 8.54
C LEU A 87 -9.38 -10.75 7.92
N CYS A 88 -8.25 -10.87 8.61
CA CYS A 88 -6.93 -10.42 8.13
C CYS A 88 -6.59 -11.07 6.79
N LEU A 89 -6.15 -10.27 5.82
CA LEU A 89 -5.82 -10.78 4.49
C LEU A 89 -4.60 -11.73 4.48
N LEU A 90 -3.74 -11.63 5.50
CA LEU A 90 -2.52 -12.43 5.60
C LEU A 90 -2.79 -13.79 6.24
N CYS A 91 -3.23 -13.81 7.50
CA CYS A 91 -3.40 -15.06 8.23
C CYS A 91 -4.78 -15.69 8.09
N ARG A 92 -5.80 -14.94 7.66
CA ARG A 92 -7.21 -15.37 7.59
C ARG A 92 -7.72 -16.09 8.87
N SER A 93 -7.09 -15.81 10.01
CA SER A 93 -7.34 -16.48 11.30
C SER A 93 -7.81 -15.50 12.38
N LYS A 94 -7.48 -14.21 12.24
CA LYS A 94 -7.85 -13.14 13.17
C LYS A 94 -8.50 -12.02 12.41
N GLU A 95 -9.35 -11.25 13.08
CA GLU A 95 -9.99 -10.06 12.52
C GLU A 95 -8.99 -8.94 12.26
N LYS A 96 -9.37 -8.06 11.34
CA LYS A 96 -8.63 -6.83 11.08
C LYS A 96 -8.80 -5.87 12.25
N HIS A 97 -7.71 -5.20 12.62
CA HIS A 97 -7.73 -4.14 13.64
C HIS A 97 -6.86 -2.94 13.26
N LEU A 98 -6.15 -2.99 12.13
CA LEU A 98 -5.18 -1.96 11.76
C LEU A 98 -5.43 -1.41 10.36
N ALA A 99 -5.43 -0.07 10.25
CA ALA A 99 -5.40 0.67 9.01
C ALA A 99 -3.98 1.16 8.71
N CYS A 100 -3.56 1.07 7.45
CA CYS A 100 -2.21 1.47 7.00
C CYS A 100 -2.14 2.98 6.71
N ILE A 101 -1.18 3.71 7.26
CA ILE A 101 -0.96 5.14 6.96
C ILE A 101 0.17 5.29 5.94
N PRO A 102 0.01 6.09 4.85
CA PRO A 102 -1.06 7.07 4.62
C PRO A 102 -2.21 6.59 3.71
N CYS A 103 -2.25 5.32 3.29
CA CYS A 103 -3.25 4.88 2.30
C CYS A 103 -4.65 4.58 2.88
N GLY A 104 -4.79 4.42 4.19
CA GLY A 104 -6.05 4.17 4.89
C GLY A 104 -6.60 2.74 4.80
N HIS A 105 -5.95 1.82 4.07
CA HIS A 105 -6.50 0.48 3.89
C HIS A 105 -6.49 -0.34 5.18
N PHE A 106 -7.67 -0.86 5.55
CA PHE A 106 -7.92 -1.73 6.70
C PHE A 106 -7.87 -3.19 6.27
N VAL A 107 -6.71 -3.84 6.45
CA VAL A 107 -6.42 -5.13 5.79
C VAL A 107 -5.78 -6.19 6.68
N THR A 108 -5.26 -5.81 7.85
CA THR A 108 -4.41 -6.67 8.68
C THR A 108 -4.83 -6.71 10.15
N CYS A 109 -4.57 -7.84 10.80
CA CYS A 109 -4.60 -7.97 12.25
C CYS A 109 -3.28 -7.46 12.87
N ILE A 110 -3.25 -7.32 14.20
CA ILE A 110 -2.08 -6.83 14.96
C ILE A 110 -0.81 -7.65 14.70
N PRO A 111 -0.78 -8.98 14.89
CA PRO A 111 0.47 -9.74 14.75
C PRO A 111 1.03 -9.71 13.32
N CYS A 112 0.16 -9.74 12.30
CA CYS A 112 0.60 -9.69 10.91
C CYS A 112 1.12 -8.32 10.47
N SER A 113 0.89 -7.26 11.24
CA SER A 113 1.38 -5.93 10.88
C SER A 113 2.88 -5.76 11.05
N HIS A 114 3.50 -6.50 11.98
CA HIS A 114 4.93 -6.38 12.29
C HIS A 114 5.85 -6.81 11.14
N THR A 115 5.35 -7.64 10.22
CA THR A 115 6.12 -8.13 9.06
C THR A 115 5.92 -7.28 7.80
N LEU A 116 5.04 -6.28 7.84
CA LEU A 116 4.66 -5.50 6.68
C LEU A 116 5.42 -4.17 6.60
N ARG A 117 5.99 -3.90 5.41
CA ARG A 117 6.58 -2.60 5.04
C ARG A 117 5.73 -1.84 4.02
N SER A 118 4.88 -2.53 3.27
CA SER A 118 3.98 -1.96 2.27
C SER A 118 2.57 -2.53 2.41
N CYS A 119 1.57 -1.74 2.04
CA CYS A 119 0.17 -2.10 2.14
C CYS A 119 -0.14 -3.28 1.19
N PRO A 120 -0.66 -4.42 1.69
CA PRO A 120 -1.00 -5.57 0.83
C PRO A 120 -2.02 -5.26 -0.27
N LYS A 121 -2.87 -4.24 -0.07
CA LYS A 121 -3.94 -3.88 -1.00
C LYS A 121 -3.48 -2.94 -2.12
N CYS A 122 -2.70 -1.91 -1.79
CA CYS A 122 -2.32 -0.87 -2.76
C CYS A 122 -0.81 -0.70 -2.94
N ARG A 123 0.00 -1.53 -2.28
CA ARG A 123 1.48 -1.57 -2.34
C ARG A 123 2.19 -0.29 -1.90
N ARG A 124 1.47 0.74 -1.44
CA ARG A 124 2.06 1.96 -0.86
C ARG A 124 2.84 1.62 0.42
N GLU A 125 3.98 2.24 0.63
CA GLU A 125 4.77 2.14 1.86
C GLU A 125 3.92 2.49 3.10
N ILE A 126 4.09 1.70 4.16
CA ILE A 126 3.41 1.91 5.44
C ILE A 126 4.33 2.69 6.35
N ARG A 127 3.91 3.90 6.74
CA ARG A 127 4.62 4.75 7.69
C ARG A 127 4.19 4.51 9.14
N ALA A 128 2.93 4.11 9.33
CA ALA A 128 2.37 3.78 10.62
C ALA A 128 1.12 2.89 10.45
N PHE A 129 0.70 2.26 11.54
CA PHE A 129 -0.60 1.61 11.66
C PHE A 129 -1.46 2.36 12.67
N VAL A 130 -2.74 2.52 12.37
CA VAL A 130 -3.74 3.05 13.31
C VAL A 130 -4.68 1.92 13.71
N ARG A 131 -4.90 1.75 15.02
CA ARG A 131 -5.85 0.77 15.54
C ARG A 131 -7.27 1.28 15.39
N VAL A 132 -8.12 0.47 14.78
CA VAL A 132 -9.55 0.75 14.61
C VAL A 132 -10.33 -0.16 15.56
N PHE A 133 -11.26 0.45 16.29
CA PHE A 133 -12.22 -0.24 17.14
C PHE A 133 -13.56 -0.21 16.39
N ILE A 134 -14.12 -1.39 16.13
CA ILE A 134 -15.39 -1.61 15.42
C ILE A 134 -16.32 -2.44 16.29
#